data_AF-A0A6S6U8L0-F1
#
_entry.id   AF-A0A6S6U8L0-F1
#
_cell.length_a   1.000
_cell.length_b   1.000
_cell.length_c   1.000
_cell.angle_alpha   90.00
_cell.angle_beta   90.00
_cell.angle_gamma   90.00
#
_symmetry.space_group_name_H-M   'P 1'
#
loop_
_entity.id
_entity.type
_entity.pdbx_description
1 polymer ?
#
loop_
_entity_poly.entity_id
_entity_poly.type
_entity_poly.pdbx_seq_one_letter_code
_entity_poly.pdbx_strand_id
1 'polypeptide(L)' 'MGRSRYKIVEPTHPHFLTCTILNWLPIFTRKESVDILIQSFKHLEKEDKLKLYAYLILGMTCL' A
#
# COMPACT_ATOMS: atom_id res chain seq x y z
N MET A 1 -3.42 19.74 12.91
CA MET A 1 -3.71 18.43 13.54
C MET A 1 -3.00 17.33 12.76
N GLY A 2 -1.84 16.88 13.24
CA GLY A 2 -1.18 15.70 12.66
C GLY A 2 -2.07 14.49 12.88
N ARG A 3 -2.54 13.87 11.79
CA ARG A 3 -3.26 12.59 11.88
C ARG A 3 -2.31 11.59 12.53
N SER A 4 -2.73 10.99 13.65
CA SER A 4 -1.99 9.89 14.28
C SER A 4 -1.63 8.87 13.20
N ARG A 5 -0.34 8.55 13.06
CA ARG A 5 0.09 7.49 12.14
C ARG A 5 -0.58 6.18 12.57
N TYR A 6 -0.95 5.34 11.60
CA TYR A 6 -1.42 3.99 11.90
C TYR A 6 -0.35 3.29 12.74
N LYS A 7 -0.74 2.79 13.91
CA LYS A 7 0.14 2.07 14.82
C LYS A 7 -0.25 0.60 14.76
N ILE A 8 0.71 -0.24 14.39
CA ILE A 8 0.59 -1.69 14.51
C ILE A 8 0.61 -2.01 16.00
N VAL A 9 -0.54 -2.44 16.51
CA VAL A 9 -0.71 -2.83 17.92
C VAL A 9 -0.60 -4.34 18.12
N GLU A 10 -0.86 -5.13 17.08
CA GLU A 10 -0.92 -6.60 17.12
C GLU A 10 -0.06 -7.22 16.01
N PRO A 11 1.26 -7.35 16.21
CA PRO A 11 2.21 -7.69 15.14
C PRO A 11 2.03 -9.11 14.56
N THR A 12 1.27 -9.97 15.24
CA THR A 12 1.05 -11.37 14.85
C THR A 12 -0.16 -11.57 13.93
N HIS A 13 -1.01 -10.55 13.78
CA HIS A 13 -2.26 -10.64 13.02
C HIS A 13 -2.17 -9.84 11.70
N PRO A 14 -2.88 -10.28 10.64
CA PRO A 14 -2.95 -9.51 9.41
C PRO A 14 -3.68 -8.18 9.66
N HIS A 15 -3.15 -7.10 9.08
CA HIS A 15 -3.74 -5.76 9.14
C HIS A 15 -4.31 -5.37 7.78
N PHE A 16 -5.53 -4.81 7.79
CA PHE A 16 -6.11 -4.19 6.60
C PHE A 16 -5.67 -2.74 6.51
N LEU A 17 -5.11 -2.34 5.36
CA LEU A 17 -4.53 -1.02 5.14
C LEU A 17 -5.14 -0.39 3.91
N THR A 18 -5.53 0.88 4.02
CA THR A 18 -6.04 1.66 2.89
C THR A 18 -5.15 2.87 2.67
N CYS A 19 -4.63 3.05 1.47
CA CYS A 19 -3.79 4.17 1.09
C CYS A 19 -4.44 4.98 -0.04
N THR A 20 -4.61 6.28 0.16
CA THR A 20 -5.19 7.17 -0.86
C THR A 20 -4.15 8.19 -1.29
N ILE A 21 -4.11 8.48 -2.59
CA ILE A 21 -3.20 9.50 -3.12
C ILE A 21 -3.58 10.88 -2.58
N LEU A 22 -2.57 11.61 -2.12
CA LEU A 22 -2.73 13.01 -1.71
C LEU A 22 -3.18 13.85 -2.91
N ASN A 23 -4.07 14.80 -2.65
CA ASN A 23 -4.58 15.75 -3.64
C ASN A 23 -5.36 15.09 -4.80
N TRP A 24 -5.81 13.83 -4.65
CA TRP A 24 -6.65 13.14 -5.64
C TRP A 24 -6.02 13.01 -7.02
N LEU A 25 -4.69 13.03 -7.10
CA LEU A 25 -3.99 12.84 -8.36
C LEU A 25 -4.22 11.41 -8.88
N PRO A 26 -4.59 11.22 -10.16
CA PRO A 26 -4.91 9.90 -10.73
C PRO A 26 -3.64 9.11 -11.08
N ILE A 27 -2.71 8.97 -10.14
CA ILE A 27 -1.38 8.37 -10.37
C ILE A 27 -1.51 6.88 -10.73
N PHE A 28 -2.46 6.17 -10.13
CA PHE A 28 -2.67 4.74 -10.39
C PHE A 28 -3.40 4.43 -11.70
N THR A 29 -3.74 5.45 -12.50
CA THR A 29 -4.24 5.23 -13.87
C THR A 29 -3.10 4.90 -14.85
N ARG A 30 -1.86 5.24 -14.49
CA ARG A 30 -0.66 4.95 -15.29
C ARG A 30 -0.10 3.59 -14.90
N LYS A 31 0.04 2.70 -15.89
CA LYS A 31 0.55 1.35 -15.68
C LYS A 31 1.95 1.36 -15.07
N GLU A 32 2.80 2.29 -15.49
CA GLU A 32 4.18 2.44 -15.03
C GLU A 32 4.24 2.75 -13.53
N SER A 33 3.35 3.61 -13.04
CA SER A 33 3.27 3.95 -11.62
C SER A 33 2.77 2.77 -10.78
N VAL A 34 1.80 2.02 -11.29
CA VAL A 34 1.32 0.79 -10.66
C VAL A 34 2.41 -0.28 -10.63
N ASP A 35 3.15 -0.44 -11.73
CA ASP A 35 4.23 -1.41 -11.84
C ASP A 35 5.35 -1.11 -10.83
N ILE A 36 5.75 0.15 -10.64
CA ILE A 36 6.72 0.55 -9.60
C ILE A 36 6.25 0.12 -8.21
N LEU A 37 4.97 0.30 -7.92
CA LEU A 37 4.38 -0.03 -6.62
C LEU A 37 4.37 -1.56 -6.40
N ILE A 38 3.98 -2.33 -7.42
CA ILE A 38 4.04 -3.79 -7.40
C ILE A 38 5.48 -4.31 -7.26
N GLN A 39 6.45 -3.71 -7.95
CA GLN A 39 7.87 -4.10 -7.80
C GLN A 39 8.38 -3.82 -6.38
N SER A 40 7.95 -2.71 -5.78
CA SER A 40 8.28 -2.37 -4.39
C SER A 40 7.73 -3.40 -3.41
N PHE A 41 6.48 -3.85 -3.59
CA PHE A 41 5.89 -4.94 -2.81
C PHE A 41 6.66 -6.24 -2.95
N LYS A 42 6.97 -6.66 -4.18
CA LYS A 42 7.78 -7.87 -4.43
C LYS A 42 9.17 -7.80 -3.79
N HIS A 43 9.77 -6.61 -3.76
CA HIS A 43 11.05 -6.40 -3.09
C HIS A 43 10.90 -6.59 -1.56
N LEU A 44 9.86 -6.03 -0.95
CA LEU A 44 9.60 -6.18 0.49
C LEU A 44 9.23 -7.62 0.90
N GLU A 45 8.50 -8.36 0.06
CA GLU A 45 8.20 -9.78 0.28
C GLU A 45 9.48 -10.62 0.25
N LYS A 46 10.42 -10.32 -0.67
CA LYS A 46 11.72 -11.04 -0.73
C LYS A 46 12.60 -10.83 0.49
N GLU A 47 12.51 -9.67 1.13
CA GLU A 47 13.24 -9.37 2.37
C GLU A 47 12.52 -9.88 3.63
N ASP A 48 11.41 -10.61 3.48
CA ASP A 48 10.56 -11.14 4.55
C ASP A 48 10.05 -10.05 5.53
N LYS A 49 9.99 -8.80 5.05
CA LYS A 49 9.53 -7.62 5.82
C LYS A 49 8.03 -7.41 5.70
N LEU A 50 7.39 -8.06 4.73
CA LEU A 50 5.99 -7.88 4.41
C LEU A 50 5.40 -9.18 3.86
N LYS A 51 4.26 -9.59 4.40
CA LYS A 51 3.46 -10.69 3.86
C LYS A 51 2.14 -10.13 3.34
N LEU A 52 1.97 -10.13 2.02
CA LEU A 52 0.75 -9.65 1.38
C LEU A 52 -0.23 -10.80 1.20
N TYR A 53 -1.45 -10.63 1.72
CA TYR A 53 -2.53 -11.61 1.53
C TYR A 53 -3.38 -11.28 0.30
N ALA A 54 -3.69 -10.00 0.10
CA ALA A 54 -4.40 -9.47 -1.04
C ALA A 54 -4.13 -7.96 -1.16
N TYR A 55 -4.31 -7.40 -2.37
CA TYR A 55 -4.32 -5.96 -2.61
C TYR A 55 -5.28 -5.63 -3.76
N LEU A 56 -5.84 -4.43 -3.75
CA LEU A 56 -6.67 -3.88 -4.84
C LEU A 56 -6.22 -2.46 -5.15
N ILE A 57 -5.76 -2.22 -6.38
CA ILE A 57 -5.36 -0.89 -6.84
C ILE A 57 -6.50 -0.29 -7.67
N LEU A 58 -7.12 0.76 -7.14
CA LEU A 58 -8.11 1.61 -7.81
C LEU A 58 -7.44 2.94 -8.18
N GLY A 59 -7.91 3.61 -9.23
CA GLY A 59 -7.22 4.76 -9.84
C GLY A 59 -6.74 5.88 -8.90
N MET A 60 -7.34 6.04 -7.71
CA MET A 60 -6.91 7.00 -6.68
C MET A 60 -6.63 6.37 -5.30
N THR A 61 -6.89 5.07 -5.13
CA THR A 61 -6.85 4.39 -3.83
C THR A 61 -6.27 2.98 -3.98
N CYS A 62 -5.34 2.61 -3.12
CA CYS A 62 -4.87 1.24 -2.94
C CYS A 62 -5.47 0.69 -1.65
N LEU A 63 -6.09 -0.48 -1.73
CA LEU A 63 -6.60 -1.27 -0.60
C LEU A 63 -5.79 -2.55 -0.45
#